data_AF-A0AA40IUD5-F1
#
_entry.id   AF-A0AA40IUD5-F1
#
_cell.length_a   1.000
_cell.length_b   1.000
_cell.length_c   1.000
_cell.angle_alpha   90.00
_cell.angle_beta   90.00
_cell.angle_gamma   90.00
#
_symmetry.space_group_name_H-M   'P 1'
#
loop_
_entity.id
_entity.type
_entity.pdbx_description
1 polymer ?
#
loop_
_entity_poly.entity_id
_entity_poly.type
_entity_poly.pdbx_seq_one_letter_code
_entity_poly.pdbx_strand_id
1 'polypeptide(L)'
;MKKMALSFAVVSLLLGACSNDTISKKDEVIQKDTKEKSMIPRTAVSKDYYRTVIPLKEQKVINTANITTNSKLDLAEYENGLMNIAKEQFDTENHVLQLNQYIPQKLVDELVAKVKAPVLTNIIEQDYFGKQNSNEL
;
A
#
# COMPACT_ATOMS: atom_id res chain seq x y z
N MET A 1 -50.36 8.53 -26.20
CA MET A 1 -49.25 9.44 -25.82
C MET A 1 -48.86 9.37 -24.35
N LYS A 2 -49.78 9.33 -23.38
CA LYS A 2 -49.46 9.26 -21.92
C LYS A 2 -48.67 8.01 -21.48
N LYS A 3 -48.91 6.84 -22.10
CA LYS A 3 -48.19 5.58 -21.80
C LYS A 3 -46.74 5.54 -22.31
N MET A 4 -46.45 6.26 -23.40
CA MET A 4 -45.10 6.36 -23.96
C MET A 4 -44.21 7.32 -23.16
N ALA A 5 -44.80 8.40 -22.63
CA ALA A 5 -44.09 9.32 -21.73
C ALA A 5 -43.65 8.63 -20.41
N LEU A 6 -44.49 7.75 -19.87
CA LEU A 6 -44.18 7.02 -18.63
C LEU A 6 -43.04 6.01 -18.83
N SER A 7 -43.00 5.33 -19.99
CA SER A 7 -41.92 4.39 -20.32
C SER A 7 -40.57 5.10 -20.46
N PHE A 8 -40.56 6.26 -21.11
CA PHE A 8 -39.33 7.05 -21.29
C PHE A 8 -38.78 7.59 -19.96
N ALA A 9 -39.65 7.95 -19.02
CA ALA A 9 -39.28 8.40 -17.68
C ALA A 9 -38.62 7.29 -16.83
N VAL A 10 -39.09 6.03 -16.94
CA VAL A 10 -38.50 4.90 -16.21
C VAL A 10 -37.12 4.52 -16.77
N VAL A 11 -36.96 4.53 -18.10
CA VAL A 11 -35.68 4.22 -18.74
C VAL A 11 -34.62 5.28 -18.43
N SER A 12 -35.01 6.55 -18.37
CA SER A 12 -34.09 7.65 -17.98
C SER A 12 -33.68 7.59 -16.51
N LEU A 13 -34.57 7.14 -15.61
CA LEU A 13 -34.22 6.90 -14.20
C LEU A 13 -33.21 5.75 -14.03
N LEU A 14 -33.36 4.68 -14.82
CA LEU A 14 -32.45 3.53 -14.81
C LEU A 14 -31.07 3.86 -15.41
N LEU A 15 -31.00 4.73 -16.42
CA LEU A 15 -29.74 5.18 -17.01
C LEU A 15 -28.98 6.21 -16.14
N GLY A 16 -29.70 6.99 -15.31
CA GLY A 16 -29.10 7.92 -14.35
C GLY A 16 -28.42 7.25 -13.15
N ALA A 17 -28.71 5.97 -12.89
CA ALA A 17 -28.10 5.21 -11.80
C ALA A 17 -26.66 4.73 -12.11
N CYS A 18 -26.18 4.91 -13.35
CA CYS A 18 -24.81 4.54 -13.77
C CYS A 18 -23.80 5.69 -13.77
N SER A 19 -24.17 6.91 -13.35
CA SER A 19 -23.16 7.93 -13.10
C SER A 19 -22.56 7.73 -11.72
N ASN A 20 -21.64 6.78 -11.62
CA ASN A 20 -20.70 6.69 -10.51
C ASN A 20 -19.70 7.85 -10.65
N ASP A 21 -20.17 9.08 -10.47
CA ASP A 21 -19.34 10.28 -10.37
C ASP A 21 -18.70 10.39 -8.97
N THR A 22 -18.42 9.24 -8.38
CA THR A 22 -17.41 9.10 -7.31
C THR A 22 -16.07 8.87 -7.98
N ILE A 23 -15.66 9.85 -8.80
CA ILE A 23 -14.25 10.00 -9.12
C ILE A 23 -13.58 10.32 -7.79
N SER A 24 -13.06 9.26 -7.15
CA SER A 24 -12.27 9.30 -5.93
C SER A 24 -11.18 10.34 -6.12
N LYS A 25 -11.41 11.55 -5.61
CA LYS A 25 -10.47 12.65 -5.71
C LYS A 25 -9.16 12.19 -5.09
N LYS A 26 -8.07 12.36 -5.83
CA LYS A 26 -6.74 11.88 -5.48
C LYS A 26 -6.00 13.04 -4.82
N ASP A 27 -5.32 12.80 -3.70
CA ASP A 27 -4.44 13.82 -3.13
C ASP A 27 -3.05 13.60 -3.73
N GLU A 28 -2.62 14.54 -4.58
CA GLU A 28 -1.27 14.55 -5.14
C GLU A 28 -0.28 15.01 -4.07
N VAL A 29 0.80 14.27 -3.88
CA VAL A 29 1.82 14.57 -2.87
C VAL A 29 3.20 14.45 -3.52
N ILE A 30 4.10 15.40 -3.23
CA ILE A 30 5.46 15.39 -3.76
C ILE A 30 6.38 14.78 -2.70
N GLN A 31 7.05 13.67 -3.02
CA GLN A 31 8.10 13.12 -2.16
C GLN A 31 9.35 14.01 -2.22
N LYS A 32 9.84 14.45 -1.06
CA LYS A 32 11.00 15.35 -0.96
C LYS A 32 12.29 14.76 -1.54
N ASP A 33 12.46 13.44 -1.42
CA ASP A 33 13.75 12.79 -1.71
C ASP A 33 13.93 12.41 -3.19
N THR A 34 12.84 12.17 -3.93
CA THR A 34 12.90 11.66 -5.31
C THR A 34 12.37 12.65 -6.36
N LYS A 35 11.69 13.74 -5.96
CA LYS A 35 10.93 14.64 -6.86
C LYS A 35 9.94 13.91 -7.78
N GLU A 36 9.66 12.63 -7.52
CA GLU A 36 8.70 11.85 -8.29
C GLU A 36 7.28 12.23 -7.88
N LYS A 37 6.40 12.29 -8.88
CA LYS A 37 4.99 12.57 -8.65
C LYS A 37 4.37 11.35 -8.00
N SER A 38 4.07 11.46 -6.70
CA SER A 38 3.45 10.40 -5.93
C SER A 38 2.00 10.79 -5.57
N MET A 39 1.20 9.79 -5.23
CA MET A 39 -0.20 10.00 -4.91
C MET A 39 -0.61 9.13 -3.72
N ILE A 40 -1.39 9.71 -2.81
CA ILE A 40 -2.01 8.96 -1.71
C ILE A 40 -3.51 8.85 -2.00
N PRO A 41 -4.08 7.63 -2.04
CA PRO A 41 -5.52 7.45 -2.10
C PRO A 41 -6.20 8.10 -0.89
N ARG A 42 -7.42 8.64 -1.07
CA ARG A 42 -8.20 9.19 0.05
C ARG A 42 -8.69 8.11 1.02
N THR A 43 -8.92 6.90 0.53
CA THR A 43 -9.45 5.77 1.29
C THR A 43 -8.53 4.56 1.18
N ALA A 44 -8.38 3.81 2.27
CA ALA A 44 -7.71 2.51 2.26
C ALA A 44 -8.63 1.42 1.68
N VAL A 45 -8.08 0.24 1.43
CA VAL A 45 -8.83 -0.94 0.97
C VAL A 45 -9.82 -1.46 2.02
N SER A 46 -9.49 -1.31 3.30
CA SER A 46 -10.40 -1.49 4.44
C SER A 46 -9.89 -0.66 5.63
N LYS A 47 -10.66 -0.60 6.72
CA LYS A 47 -10.26 0.11 7.95
C LYS A 47 -9.00 -0.49 8.60
N ASP A 48 -8.75 -1.77 8.34
CA ASP A 48 -7.63 -2.52 8.91
C ASP A 48 -6.34 -2.38 8.09
N TYR A 49 -6.35 -1.61 7.01
CA TYR A 49 -5.17 -1.37 6.18
C TYR A 49 -4.84 0.12 6.12
N TYR A 50 -3.55 0.41 6.06
CA TYR A 50 -3.07 1.76 5.83
C TYR A 50 -3.33 2.19 4.40
N ARG A 51 -3.48 3.50 4.20
CA ARG A 51 -3.32 4.09 2.87
C ARG A 51 -1.85 3.97 2.47
N THR A 52 -1.58 3.71 1.20
CA THR A 52 -0.21 3.58 0.68
C THR A 52 0.11 4.68 -0.33
N VAL A 53 1.40 5.03 -0.43
CA VAL A 53 1.88 5.94 -1.47
C VAL A 53 2.03 5.18 -2.78
N ILE A 54 1.54 5.76 -3.88
CA ILE A 54 1.60 5.19 -5.23
C ILE A 54 2.60 6.00 -6.08
N PRO A 55 3.51 5.35 -6.83
CA PRO A 55 3.74 3.89 -6.87
C PRO A 55 4.32 3.36 -5.56
N LEU A 56 3.85 2.18 -5.15
CA LEU A 56 4.36 1.51 -3.96
C LEU A 56 5.77 1.00 -4.27
N LYS A 57 6.75 1.33 -3.43
CA LYS A 57 8.09 0.77 -3.54
C LYS A 57 8.04 -0.74 -3.34
N GLU A 58 8.83 -1.46 -4.14
CA GLU A 58 8.88 -2.92 -4.09
C GLU A 58 9.60 -3.42 -2.84
N GLN A 59 9.09 -4.52 -2.29
CA GLN A 59 9.74 -5.28 -1.24
C GLN A 59 10.35 -6.57 -1.79
N LYS A 60 11.68 -6.66 -1.76
CA LYS A 60 12.40 -7.82 -2.30
C LYS A 60 12.47 -8.93 -1.27
N VAL A 61 11.95 -10.09 -1.65
CA VAL A 61 12.06 -11.34 -0.88
C VAL A 61 13.27 -12.14 -1.39
N ILE A 62 14.12 -12.60 -0.48
CA ILE A 62 15.31 -13.39 -0.79
C ILE A 62 15.02 -14.86 -0.51
N ASN A 63 14.91 -15.65 -1.59
CA ASN A 63 14.58 -17.07 -1.47
C ASN A 63 15.80 -17.98 -1.19
N THR A 64 17.02 -17.51 -1.48
CA THR A 64 18.25 -18.32 -1.33
C THR A 64 18.45 -18.80 0.10
N ALA A 65 18.29 -17.90 1.09
CA ALA A 65 18.46 -18.25 2.51
C ALA A 65 17.35 -19.20 3.01
N ASN A 66 16.12 -19.06 2.51
CA ASN A 66 15.02 -19.99 2.81
C ASN A 66 15.35 -21.40 2.32
N ILE A 67 15.88 -21.54 1.09
CA ILE A 67 16.29 -22.83 0.52
C ILE A 67 17.42 -23.45 1.35
N THR A 68 18.45 -22.68 1.70
CA THR A 68 19.59 -23.19 2.49
C THR A 68 19.17 -23.70 3.86
N THR A 69 18.16 -23.08 4.47
CA THR A 69 17.69 -23.43 5.83
C THR A 69 16.48 -24.36 5.85
N ASN A 70 15.92 -24.73 4.69
CA ASN A 70 14.63 -25.42 4.56
C ASN A 70 13.48 -24.70 5.28
N SER A 71 13.53 -23.37 5.31
CA SER A 71 12.49 -22.54 5.93
C SER A 71 11.40 -22.19 4.92
N LYS A 72 10.14 -22.28 5.34
CA LYS A 72 9.02 -21.74 4.58
C LYS A 72 8.82 -20.28 4.95
N LEU A 73 8.59 -19.43 3.94
CA LEU A 73 8.17 -18.06 4.15
C LEU A 73 6.71 -17.92 3.71
N ASP A 74 5.85 -17.60 4.68
CA ASP A 74 4.53 -17.06 4.39
C ASP A 74 4.64 -15.54 4.34
N LEU A 75 4.73 -14.99 3.14
CA LEU A 75 4.97 -13.56 2.95
C LEU A 75 3.78 -12.73 3.46
N ALA A 76 2.56 -13.20 3.22
CA ALA A 76 1.37 -12.49 3.66
C ALA A 76 1.36 -12.38 5.18
N GLU A 77 1.70 -13.45 5.89
CA GLU A 77 1.71 -13.43 7.34
C GLU A 77 2.90 -12.69 7.93
N TYR A 78 4.03 -12.67 7.23
CA TYR A 78 5.17 -11.86 7.62
C TYR A 78 4.88 -10.35 7.51
N GLU A 79 4.29 -9.92 6.39
CA GLU A 79 3.95 -8.51 6.14
C GLU A 79 2.75 -8.05 6.98
N ASN A 80 1.66 -8.82 7.02
CA ASN A 80 0.48 -8.47 7.80
C ASN A 80 0.74 -8.59 9.31
N GLY A 81 1.57 -9.54 9.74
CA GLY A 81 1.98 -9.68 11.13
C GLY A 81 2.72 -8.44 11.62
N LEU A 82 3.71 -7.96 10.85
CA LEU A 82 4.42 -6.72 11.17
C LEU A 82 3.48 -5.50 11.14
N MET A 83 2.59 -5.44 10.15
CA MET A 83 1.61 -4.36 10.06
C MET A 83 0.65 -4.36 11.26
N ASN A 84 0.24 -5.53 11.74
CA ASN A 84 -0.63 -5.64 12.91
C ASN A 84 0.06 -5.18 14.19
N ILE A 85 1.36 -5.45 14.35
CA ILE A 85 2.17 -4.91 15.45
C ILE A 85 2.24 -3.38 15.33
N ALA A 86 2.47 -2.85 14.13
CA ALA A 86 2.60 -1.41 13.92
C ALA A 86 1.34 -0.61 14.29
N LYS A 87 0.13 -1.21 14.14
CA LYS A 87 -1.15 -0.58 14.52
C LYS A 87 -1.25 -0.22 16.00
N GLU A 88 -0.49 -0.88 16.86
CA GLU A 88 -0.45 -0.53 18.29
C GLU A 88 0.15 0.86 18.53
N GLN A 89 0.98 1.34 17.60
CA GLN A 89 1.70 2.61 17.72
C GLN A 89 1.26 3.65 16.67
N PHE A 90 0.90 3.21 15.46
CA PHE A 90 0.57 4.09 14.34
C PHE A 90 -0.85 3.79 13.86
N ASP A 91 -1.82 4.64 14.16
CA ASP A 91 -3.20 4.40 13.73
C ASP A 91 -3.36 4.49 12.20
N THR A 92 -4.27 3.69 11.63
CA THR A 92 -4.48 3.59 10.17
C THR A 92 -5.15 4.82 9.55
N GLU A 93 -5.74 5.71 10.36
CA GLU A 93 -6.44 6.90 9.89
C GLU A 93 -5.44 8.03 9.59
N ASN A 94 -4.48 8.23 10.50
CA ASN A 94 -3.54 9.34 10.49
C ASN A 94 -2.20 9.01 9.80
N HIS A 95 -1.89 7.72 9.62
CA HIS A 95 -0.63 7.28 9.03
C HIS A 95 -0.80 6.72 7.62
N VAL A 96 0.26 6.83 6.83
CA VAL A 96 0.38 6.30 5.47
C VAL A 96 1.59 5.37 5.45
N LEU A 97 1.42 4.21 4.83
CA LEU A 97 2.47 3.20 4.70
C LEU A 97 3.28 3.42 3.42
N GLN A 98 4.60 3.37 3.56
CA GLN A 98 5.53 3.07 2.46
C GLN A 98 6.41 1.88 2.84
N LEU A 99 7.01 1.26 1.83
CA LEU A 99 7.95 0.15 2.03
C LEU A 99 9.37 0.59 1.66
N ASN A 100 10.36 0.01 2.32
CA ASN A 100 11.78 0.08 1.96
C ASN A 100 12.32 1.50 1.68
N GLN A 101 12.07 2.45 2.58
CA GLN A 101 12.58 3.82 2.39
C GLN A 101 14.05 3.95 2.79
N TYR A 102 14.49 3.31 3.87
CA TYR A 102 15.78 3.61 4.47
C TYR A 102 16.79 2.45 4.43
N ILE A 103 16.34 1.19 4.43
CA ILE A 103 17.25 0.03 4.36
C ILE A 103 17.69 -0.21 2.90
N PRO A 104 18.98 -0.01 2.56
CA PRO A 104 19.42 -0.19 1.18
C PRO A 104 19.41 -1.67 0.79
N GLN A 105 18.96 -1.98 -0.42
CA GLN A 105 18.94 -3.36 -0.93
C GLN A 105 20.31 -4.05 -0.85
N LYS A 106 21.40 -3.30 -1.08
CA LYS A 106 22.77 -3.82 -0.98
C LYS A 106 23.08 -4.36 0.43
N LEU A 107 22.57 -3.69 1.47
CA LEU A 107 22.74 -4.12 2.86
C LEU A 107 21.93 -5.39 3.13
N VAL A 108 20.69 -5.46 2.63
CA VAL A 108 19.87 -6.69 2.74
C VAL A 108 20.58 -7.87 2.06
N ASP A 109 21.10 -7.67 0.85
CA ASP A 109 21.83 -8.71 0.12
C ASP A 109 23.09 -9.16 0.87
N GLU A 110 23.77 -8.25 1.58
CA GLU A 110 24.97 -8.54 2.38
C GLU A 110 24.64 -9.34 3.65
N LEU A 111 23.57 -8.97 4.36
CA LEU A 111 23.16 -9.61 5.61
C LEU A 111 22.45 -10.95 5.39
N VAL A 112 21.85 -11.15 4.22
CA VAL A 112 21.00 -12.31 3.95
C VAL A 112 21.59 -13.20 2.84
N ALA A 113 21.70 -12.68 1.61
CA ALA A 113 21.98 -13.49 0.43
C ALA A 113 23.44 -13.99 0.35
N LYS A 114 24.40 -13.22 0.89
CA LYS A 114 25.83 -13.53 0.82
C LYS A 114 26.34 -14.39 1.99
N VAL A 115 25.47 -14.72 2.95
CA VAL A 115 25.84 -15.49 4.12
C VAL A 115 25.83 -16.99 3.79
N LYS A 116 26.96 -17.67 3.99
CA LYS A 116 27.13 -19.09 3.65
C LYS A 116 26.26 -20.04 4.49
N ALA A 117 26.07 -19.70 5.77
CA ALA A 117 25.23 -20.45 6.71
C ALA A 117 24.24 -19.46 7.35
N PRO A 118 23.19 -19.05 6.61
CA PRO A 118 22.29 -17.99 7.05
C PRO A 118 21.39 -18.47 8.19
N VAL A 119 21.20 -17.60 9.18
CA VAL A 119 20.14 -17.73 10.19
C VAL A 119 19.03 -16.73 9.89
N LEU A 120 19.40 -15.50 9.54
CA LEU A 120 18.50 -14.49 9.01
C LEU A 120 18.15 -14.81 7.56
N THR A 121 16.86 -14.92 7.24
CA THR A 121 16.43 -15.32 5.90
C THR A 121 15.80 -14.19 5.08
N ASN A 122 15.18 -13.19 5.71
CA ASN A 122 14.56 -12.04 5.07
C ASN A 122 14.55 -10.84 6.01
N ILE A 123 14.54 -9.63 5.44
CA ILE A 123 14.35 -8.35 6.14
C ILE A 123 13.26 -7.60 5.39
N ILE A 124 12.29 -7.03 6.12
CA ILE A 124 11.23 -6.19 5.57
C ILE A 124 11.20 -4.86 6.34
N GLU A 125 10.79 -3.79 5.66
CA GLU A 125 10.73 -2.44 6.21
C GLU A 125 9.37 -1.82 5.90
N GLN A 126 8.67 -1.37 6.94
CA GLN A 126 7.38 -0.70 6.85
C GLN A 126 7.51 0.68 7.50
N ASP A 127 7.39 1.72 6.69
CA ASP A 127 7.57 3.12 7.07
C ASP A 127 6.22 3.82 7.20
N TYR A 128 5.93 4.35 8.39
CA TYR A 128 4.64 4.97 8.73
C TYR A 128 4.77 6.48 8.87
N PHE A 129 4.23 7.20 7.89
CA PHE A 129 4.27 8.65 7.82
C PHE A 129 2.96 9.25 8.33
N GLY A 130 3.03 10.03 9.41
CA GLY A 130 1.90 10.86 9.85
C GLY A 130 1.66 12.02 8.88
N LYS A 131 0.40 12.44 8.72
CA LYS A 131 0.10 13.67 7.96
C LYS A 131 0.75 14.89 8.63
N GLN A 132 1.71 15.53 7.98
CA GLN A 132 1.97 16.96 8.22
C GLN A 132 1.00 17.82 7.40
N ASN A 133 0.71 19.02 7.91
CA ASN A 133 -0.21 19.98 7.30
C ASN A 133 0.08 20.16 5.79
N SER A 134 -0.89 19.77 4.96
CA SER A 134 -1.03 20.03 3.52
C SER A 134 0.21 19.83 2.63
N ASN A 135 0.16 18.73 1.87
CA ASN A 135 0.90 18.46 0.62
C ASN A 135 2.33 17.91 0.70
N GLU A 136 2.85 17.61 1.89
CA GLU A 136 4.19 17.01 2.05
C GLU A 136 4.12 15.73 2.89
N LEU A 137 4.73 14.67 2.36
CA LEU A 137 5.10 13.44 3.09
C LEU A 137 6.58 13.53 3.49
#